data_AF-A0A1H7MAY5-F1
#
_entry.id   AF-A0A1H7MAY5-F1
#
_cell.length_a   1.000
_cell.length_b   1.000
_cell.length_c   1.000
_cell.angle_alpha   90.00
_cell.angle_beta   90.00
_cell.angle_gamma   90.00
#
_symmetry.space_group_name_H-M   'P 1'
#
loop_
_entity.id
_entity.type
_entity.pdbx_description
1 polymer ?
#
loop_
_entity_poly.entity_id
_entity_poly.type
_entity_poly.pdbx_seq_one_letter_code
_entity_poly.pdbx_strand_id
1 'polypeptide(L)'
;MRVLLATSTLLFFALSATMPAEGAETSSLKRQEIADPDGAGALTWRSLAPRGTPTARHESSFAEAGGKGYLFGGRGDRPLEIFDAATGAWTIGAKPPLEIHHAQAVGFAGRVFVVSALTGPFPEEASLRHVLIYDPRTDRWSNGPEIPKERRRGASGVVTHQGLIYVIGGNTRGHNSGYVPWLDVFDPATGTWTPLKDAPRARDHFQAVAHDGKLYAGGGRRSSYDTGQPLALTISELDIYDIGSGTWSTATAPLPTKRAGTAAALVGGSVVVIGGESDAHVQAHAEVEAYDIAHAQWRTLPALPVGRHGTQAAVISGDLHLVAGSANRGGGPELNDHWVLD
;
A
#
# COMPACT_ATOMS: atom_id res chain seq x y z
N MET A 1 6.94 -23.09 70.69
CA MET A 1 5.60 -22.90 70.09
C MET A 1 5.81 -22.18 68.77
N ARG A 2 5.83 -22.92 67.64
CA ARG A 2 6.11 -22.36 66.30
C ARG A 2 4.79 -21.98 65.62
N VAL A 3 4.73 -20.76 65.09
CA VAL A 3 3.63 -20.22 64.28
C VAL A 3 3.77 -20.79 62.86
N LEU A 4 2.72 -21.43 62.34
CA LEU A 4 2.58 -21.76 60.92
C LEU A 4 1.72 -20.68 60.24
N LEU A 5 2.27 -20.01 59.22
CA LEU A 5 1.48 -19.28 58.23
C LEU A 5 1.02 -20.25 57.14
N ALA A 6 -0.27 -20.21 56.82
CA ALA A 6 -0.85 -20.88 55.67
C ALA A 6 -0.68 -20.01 54.41
N THR A 7 -0.06 -20.54 53.36
CA THR A 7 -0.08 -19.97 52.01
C THR A 7 -1.13 -20.71 51.18
N SER A 8 -2.07 -19.94 50.62
CA SER A 8 -3.13 -20.43 49.74
C SER A 8 -2.60 -20.48 48.30
N THR A 9 -2.67 -21.64 47.66
CA THR A 9 -2.32 -21.84 46.25
C THR A 9 -3.61 -21.80 45.43
N LEU A 10 -3.84 -20.73 44.66
CA LEU A 10 -4.90 -20.70 43.64
C LEU A 10 -4.38 -21.35 42.35
N LEU A 11 -5.03 -22.42 41.92
CA LEU A 11 -4.83 -23.09 40.64
C LEU A 11 -5.72 -22.42 39.58
N PHE A 12 -5.15 -21.76 38.58
CA PHE A 12 -5.89 -21.30 37.40
C PHE A 12 -5.88 -22.40 36.33
N PHE A 13 -7.06 -22.92 35.98
CA PHE A 13 -7.25 -23.73 34.77
C PHE A 13 -7.34 -22.80 33.56
N ALA A 14 -6.36 -22.87 32.66
CA ALA A 14 -6.46 -22.31 31.32
C ALA A 14 -7.09 -23.35 30.38
N LEU A 15 -8.29 -23.07 29.86
CA LEU A 15 -8.85 -23.82 28.73
C LEU A 15 -8.13 -23.37 27.45
N SER A 16 -7.22 -24.20 26.96
CA SER A 16 -6.66 -24.11 25.61
C SER A 16 -7.67 -24.70 24.62
N ALA A 17 -8.31 -23.85 23.82
CA ALA A 17 -9.04 -24.28 22.64
C ALA A 17 -8.11 -24.15 21.43
N THR A 18 -7.40 -25.23 21.11
CA THR A 18 -6.67 -25.38 19.84
C THR A 18 -7.69 -25.52 18.71
N MET A 19 -7.76 -24.51 17.83
CA MET A 19 -8.41 -24.67 16.53
C MET A 19 -7.48 -25.45 15.58
N PRO A 20 -8.01 -26.36 14.74
CA PRO A 20 -7.17 -27.10 13.82
C PRO A 20 -6.69 -26.18 12.70
N ALA A 21 -5.39 -26.25 12.41
CA ALA A 21 -4.80 -25.66 11.22
C ALA A 21 -5.18 -26.52 10.01
N GLU A 22 -6.22 -26.11 9.27
CA GLU A 22 -6.55 -26.69 7.96
C GLU A 22 -6.09 -25.73 6.84
N GLY A 23 -4.96 -26.08 6.22
CA GLY A 23 -4.84 -26.18 4.76
C GLY A 23 -4.99 -24.95 3.86
N ALA A 24 -4.86 -23.71 4.34
CA ALA A 24 -4.95 -22.51 3.49
C ALA A 24 -3.59 -21.94 3.02
N GLU A 25 -2.47 -22.53 3.45
CA GLU A 25 -1.13 -22.04 3.14
C GLU A 25 -0.57 -22.72 1.88
N THR A 26 -0.67 -22.04 0.74
CA THR A 26 0.29 -22.07 -0.40
C THR A 26 -0.28 -21.43 -1.67
N SER A 27 -1.61 -21.24 -1.80
CA SER A 27 -2.23 -20.77 -3.06
C SER A 27 -2.48 -19.27 -3.17
N SER A 28 -2.14 -18.46 -2.16
CA SER A 28 -2.34 -17.00 -2.17
C SER A 28 -1.11 -16.21 -2.64
N LEU A 29 0.09 -16.80 -2.59
CA LEU A 29 1.34 -16.08 -2.90
C LEU A 29 1.59 -15.89 -4.42
N LYS A 30 0.90 -16.65 -5.29
CA LYS A 30 0.98 -16.47 -6.76
C LYS A 30 0.11 -15.35 -7.32
N ARG A 31 -0.54 -14.52 -6.49
CA ARG A 31 -1.65 -13.63 -6.93
C ARG A 31 -1.34 -12.14 -6.93
N GLN A 32 -0.09 -11.73 -6.68
CA GLN A 32 0.34 -10.33 -6.67
C GLN A 32 1.35 -9.98 -7.77
N GLU A 33 1.47 -10.84 -8.78
CA GLU A 33 2.38 -10.67 -9.90
C GLU A 33 1.63 -10.92 -11.21
N ILE A 34 1.94 -10.09 -12.21
CA ILE A 34 1.58 -10.37 -13.61
C ILE A 34 2.82 -10.91 -14.33
N ALA A 35 2.65 -11.82 -15.29
CA ALA A 35 3.79 -12.31 -16.08
C ALA A 35 4.24 -11.23 -17.08
N ASP A 36 5.54 -11.11 -17.32
CA ASP A 36 6.08 -10.36 -18.47
C ASP A 36 6.58 -11.39 -19.49
N PRO A 37 5.91 -11.57 -20.64
CA PRO A 37 6.33 -12.56 -21.61
C PRO A 37 7.60 -12.06 -22.32
N ASP A 38 8.73 -12.72 -22.06
CA ASP A 38 9.99 -12.54 -22.81
C ASP A 38 9.83 -12.93 -24.29
N GLY A 39 9.07 -12.15 -25.07
CA GLY A 39 9.10 -12.15 -26.54
C GLY A 39 7.86 -12.60 -27.33
N ALA A 40 6.64 -12.63 -26.77
CA ALA A 40 5.44 -13.03 -27.55
C ALA A 40 4.24 -12.06 -27.52
N GLY A 41 4.23 -11.06 -26.64
CA GLY A 41 3.26 -9.96 -26.65
C GLY A 41 3.81 -8.82 -25.82
N ALA A 42 3.94 -7.61 -26.39
CA ALA A 42 4.33 -6.46 -25.58
C ALA A 42 3.19 -6.17 -24.59
N LEU A 43 3.51 -5.94 -23.32
CA LEU A 43 2.54 -5.44 -22.35
C LEU A 43 1.79 -4.23 -22.95
N THR A 44 0.48 -4.12 -22.74
CA THR A 44 -0.29 -2.96 -23.22
C THR A 44 -1.31 -2.46 -22.21
N TRP A 45 -1.47 -1.14 -22.16
CA TRP A 45 -2.56 -0.54 -21.39
C TRP A 45 -3.85 -0.58 -22.20
N ARG A 46 -4.88 -1.22 -21.65
CA ARG A 46 -6.25 -1.15 -22.16
C ARG A 46 -7.17 -0.45 -21.18
N SER A 47 -8.07 0.37 -21.71
CA SER A 47 -9.16 0.92 -20.92
C SER A 47 -10.20 -0.18 -20.70
N LEU A 48 -10.59 -0.39 -19.45
CA LEU A 48 -11.73 -1.22 -19.11
C LEU A 48 -12.98 -0.33 -19.02
N ALA A 49 -14.06 -0.78 -19.66
CA ALA A 49 -15.39 -0.16 -19.56
C ALA A 49 -16.32 -1.08 -18.75
N PRO A 50 -16.14 -1.19 -17.42
CA PRO A 50 -16.98 -2.03 -16.58
C PRO A 50 -18.41 -1.47 -16.49
N ARG A 51 -19.35 -2.32 -16.06
CA ARG A 51 -20.70 -1.85 -15.71
C ARG A 51 -20.62 -1.00 -14.44
N GLY A 52 -21.08 0.24 -14.53
CA GLY A 52 -20.90 1.24 -13.48
C GLY A 52 -19.57 1.96 -13.60
N THR A 53 -19.49 3.13 -13.00
CA THR A 53 -18.29 3.98 -13.03
C THR A 53 -17.96 4.37 -11.60
N PRO A 54 -16.71 4.18 -11.14
CA PRO A 54 -16.34 4.60 -9.81
C PRO A 54 -16.36 6.13 -9.72
N THR A 55 -16.42 6.62 -8.49
CA THR A 55 -16.34 8.04 -8.19
C THR A 55 -14.93 8.55 -8.44
N ALA A 56 -14.79 9.67 -9.16
CA ALA A 56 -13.50 10.31 -9.36
C ALA A 56 -12.88 10.72 -8.03
N ARG A 57 -11.61 10.35 -7.83
CA ARG A 57 -10.88 10.56 -6.58
C ARG A 57 -9.37 10.50 -6.76
N HIS A 58 -8.65 11.21 -5.92
CA HIS A 58 -7.20 11.09 -5.73
C HIS A 58 -6.89 10.83 -4.24
N GLU A 59 -5.65 10.46 -3.94
CA GLU A 59 -5.18 9.97 -2.63
C GLU A 59 -5.99 8.79 -2.09
N SER A 60 -6.46 7.96 -3.01
CA SER A 60 -7.29 6.78 -2.76
C SER A 60 -6.46 5.50 -2.74
N SER A 61 -7.04 4.45 -2.19
CA SER A 61 -6.47 3.10 -2.21
C SER A 61 -7.35 2.17 -3.04
N PHE A 62 -6.70 1.24 -3.73
CA PHE A 62 -7.32 0.18 -4.52
C PHE A 62 -6.58 -1.13 -4.21
N ALA A 63 -7.17 -1.94 -3.33
CA ALA A 63 -6.55 -3.19 -2.87
C ALA A 63 -7.30 -4.41 -3.41
N GLU A 64 -6.57 -5.48 -3.72
CA GLU A 64 -7.16 -6.78 -4.01
C GLU A 64 -7.45 -7.53 -2.71
N ALA A 65 -8.62 -8.17 -2.63
CA ALA A 65 -8.88 -9.22 -1.67
C ALA A 65 -9.91 -10.22 -2.22
N GLY A 66 -9.61 -11.51 -2.17
CA GLY A 66 -10.59 -12.55 -2.54
C GLY A 66 -11.09 -12.46 -3.99
N GLY A 67 -10.25 -11.99 -4.92
CA GLY A 67 -10.56 -11.87 -6.34
C GLY A 67 -11.31 -10.60 -6.74
N LYS A 68 -11.50 -9.65 -5.84
CA LYS A 68 -12.13 -8.35 -6.11
C LYS A 68 -11.21 -7.19 -5.77
N GLY A 69 -11.40 -6.07 -6.45
CA GLY A 69 -10.73 -4.81 -6.15
C GLY A 69 -11.60 -3.91 -5.28
N TYR A 70 -11.02 -3.29 -4.25
CA TYR A 70 -11.73 -2.42 -3.32
C TYR A 70 -11.16 -1.01 -3.41
N LEU A 71 -11.90 -0.11 -4.07
CA LEU A 71 -11.57 1.30 -4.21
C LEU A 71 -12.21 2.10 -3.08
N PHE A 72 -11.41 2.76 -2.26
CA PHE A 72 -11.92 3.56 -1.16
C PHE A 72 -10.97 4.70 -0.80
N GLY A 73 -11.45 5.54 0.11
CA GLY A 73 -10.72 6.72 0.53
C GLY A 73 -10.59 7.74 -0.60
N GLY A 74 -9.55 8.55 -0.48
CA GLY A 74 -9.42 9.82 -1.16
C GLY A 74 -10.05 10.95 -0.34
N ARG A 75 -9.76 12.20 -0.70
CA ARG A 75 -10.24 13.35 0.08
C ARG A 75 -11.76 13.48 0.03
N GLY A 76 -12.31 13.86 1.18
CA GLY A 76 -13.74 14.03 1.40
C GLY A 76 -14.49 12.73 1.66
N ASP A 77 -15.82 12.85 1.64
CA ASP A 77 -16.71 11.74 1.96
C ASP A 77 -16.96 10.85 0.74
N ARG A 78 -16.30 9.69 0.68
CA ARG A 78 -16.33 8.79 -0.49
C ARG A 78 -16.85 7.40 -0.14
N PRO A 79 -17.67 6.77 -1.01
CA PRO A 79 -18.08 5.38 -0.81
C PRO A 79 -16.90 4.42 -1.01
N LEU A 80 -17.05 3.23 -0.42
CA LEU A 80 -16.32 2.05 -0.86
C LEU A 80 -16.96 1.54 -2.15
N GLU A 81 -16.17 1.42 -3.21
CA GLU A 81 -16.59 0.90 -4.50
C GLU A 81 -15.82 -0.39 -4.77
N ILE A 82 -16.53 -1.45 -5.14
CA ILE A 82 -16.01 -2.81 -5.24
C ILE A 82 -16.10 -3.23 -6.71
N PHE A 83 -14.95 -3.50 -7.30
CA PHE A 83 -14.83 -4.06 -8.64
C PHE A 83 -14.77 -5.59 -8.58
N ASP A 84 -15.71 -6.23 -9.26
CA ASP A 84 -15.72 -7.67 -9.43
C ASP A 84 -15.22 -8.01 -10.85
N ALA A 85 -14.00 -8.55 -10.93
CA ALA A 85 -13.37 -8.92 -12.21
C ALA A 85 -14.10 -10.05 -12.94
N ALA A 86 -14.78 -10.95 -12.21
CA ALA A 86 -15.51 -12.07 -12.82
C ALA A 86 -16.78 -11.59 -13.53
N THR A 87 -17.43 -10.54 -13.02
CA THR A 87 -18.64 -9.98 -13.63
C THR A 87 -18.39 -8.72 -14.46
N GLY A 88 -17.23 -8.08 -14.31
CA GLY A 88 -16.90 -6.80 -14.93
C GLY A 88 -17.78 -5.65 -14.44
N ALA A 89 -18.12 -5.62 -13.16
CA ALA A 89 -19.05 -4.64 -12.59
C ALA A 89 -18.55 -3.99 -11.30
N TRP A 90 -18.89 -2.72 -11.14
CA TRP A 90 -18.75 -1.98 -9.90
C TRP A 90 -20.01 -2.08 -9.05
N THR A 91 -19.81 -2.21 -7.74
CA THR A 91 -20.87 -2.17 -6.73
C THR A 91 -20.45 -1.26 -5.58
N ILE A 92 -21.40 -0.78 -4.79
CA ILE A 92 -21.11 0.03 -3.59
C ILE A 92 -21.13 -0.89 -2.38
N GLY A 93 -20.08 -0.84 -1.56
CA GLY A 93 -20.01 -1.50 -0.26
C GLY A 93 -20.25 -0.53 0.90
N ALA A 94 -20.15 -1.05 2.11
CA ALA A 94 -20.28 -0.26 3.32
C ALA A 94 -19.27 0.89 3.35
N LYS A 95 -19.78 2.06 3.71
CA LYS A 95 -19.02 3.29 3.79
C LYS A 95 -17.89 3.19 4.83
N PRO A 96 -16.67 3.69 4.53
CA PRO A 96 -15.61 3.79 5.53
C PRO A 96 -16.04 4.60 6.76
N PRO A 97 -15.56 4.26 7.97
CA PRO A 97 -16.02 4.87 9.21
C PRO A 97 -15.53 6.32 9.42
N LEU A 98 -14.58 6.77 8.60
CA LEU A 98 -14.05 8.13 8.54
C LEU A 98 -13.45 8.42 7.17
N GLU A 99 -13.10 9.67 6.91
CA GLU A 99 -12.25 10.06 5.78
C GLU A 99 -10.88 9.39 5.91
N ILE A 100 -10.43 8.71 4.86
CA ILE A 100 -9.15 8.01 4.79
C ILE A 100 -8.49 8.39 3.48
N HIS A 101 -7.24 8.83 3.53
CA HIS A 101 -6.46 9.14 2.32
C HIS A 101 -4.98 8.80 2.53
N HIS A 102 -4.20 8.78 1.45
CA HIS A 102 -2.76 8.46 1.46
C HIS A 102 -2.45 7.10 2.09
N ALA A 103 -3.15 6.06 1.62
CA ALA A 103 -2.98 4.69 2.07
C ALA A 103 -2.51 3.79 0.92
N GLN A 104 -1.60 2.88 1.21
CA GLN A 104 -1.49 1.61 0.49
C GLN A 104 -2.18 0.57 1.36
N ALA A 105 -3.35 0.09 0.94
CA ALA A 105 -4.05 -0.97 1.65
C ALA A 105 -3.67 -2.33 1.07
N VAL A 106 -3.83 -3.37 1.89
CA VAL A 106 -3.42 -4.73 1.51
C VAL A 106 -4.54 -5.73 1.78
N GLY A 107 -4.64 -6.73 0.90
CA GLY A 107 -5.45 -7.91 1.13
C GLY A 107 -4.78 -8.84 2.13
N PHE A 108 -5.51 -9.27 3.16
CA PHE A 108 -5.03 -10.23 4.14
C PHE A 108 -6.16 -11.15 4.58
N ALA A 109 -5.98 -12.47 4.42
CA ALA A 109 -6.98 -13.49 4.77
C ALA A 109 -8.40 -13.18 4.20
N GLY A 110 -8.47 -12.69 2.95
CA GLY A 110 -9.73 -12.35 2.28
C GLY A 110 -10.41 -11.06 2.78
N ARG A 111 -9.72 -10.24 3.57
CA ARG A 111 -10.17 -8.92 4.04
C ARG A 111 -9.23 -7.83 3.55
N VAL A 112 -9.66 -6.57 3.63
CA VAL A 112 -8.83 -5.41 3.30
C VAL A 112 -8.36 -4.75 4.59
N PHE A 113 -7.05 -4.53 4.71
CA PHE A 113 -6.40 -3.91 5.86
C PHE A 113 -5.82 -2.55 5.48
N VAL A 114 -6.12 -1.54 6.30
CA VAL A 114 -5.53 -0.20 6.27
C VAL A 114 -4.76 -0.01 7.57
N VAL A 115 -3.45 -0.23 7.53
CA VAL A 115 -2.57 -0.23 8.71
C VAL A 115 -1.84 1.10 8.92
N SER A 116 -1.83 1.96 7.91
CA SER A 116 -1.30 3.32 7.95
C SER A 116 -2.02 4.17 6.90
N ALA A 117 -2.51 5.34 7.29
CA ALA A 117 -3.13 6.31 6.40
C ALA A 117 -3.23 7.67 7.11
N LEU A 118 -3.62 8.69 6.35
CA LEU A 118 -3.93 10.01 6.86
C LEU A 118 -5.44 10.25 6.88
N THR A 119 -5.86 11.23 7.67
CA THR A 119 -7.24 11.70 7.79
C THR A 119 -7.27 13.19 8.15
N GLY A 120 -8.37 13.87 7.82
CA GLY A 120 -8.54 15.30 8.11
C GLY A 120 -7.84 16.23 7.11
N PRO A 121 -7.72 17.53 7.45
CA PRO A 121 -7.42 18.59 6.50
C PRO A 121 -5.92 18.79 6.22
N PHE A 122 -5.62 19.14 4.98
CA PHE A 122 -4.29 19.60 4.54
C PHE A 122 -3.91 20.94 5.20
N PRO A 123 -2.62 21.21 5.47
CA PRO A 123 -1.45 20.34 5.22
C PRO A 123 -1.02 19.50 6.42
N GLU A 124 -1.72 19.59 7.57
CA GLU A 124 -1.34 18.89 8.81
C GLU A 124 -2.36 17.80 9.14
N GLU A 125 -2.48 16.85 8.22
CA GLU A 125 -3.37 15.71 8.38
C GLU A 125 -2.97 14.81 9.56
N ALA A 126 -3.96 14.29 10.27
CA ALA A 126 -3.74 13.35 11.35
C ALA A 126 -3.50 11.94 10.80
N SER A 127 -2.73 11.12 11.51
CA SER A 127 -2.60 9.69 11.22
C SER A 127 -3.74 8.88 11.85
N LEU A 128 -4.06 7.74 11.24
CA LEU A 128 -5.00 6.78 11.84
C LEU A 128 -4.55 6.32 13.24
N ARG A 129 -5.52 6.04 14.11
CA ARG A 129 -5.27 5.51 15.47
C ARG A 129 -5.35 4.00 15.53
N HIS A 130 -6.23 3.40 14.74
CA HIS A 130 -6.46 1.96 14.67
C HIS A 130 -6.21 1.47 13.25
N VAL A 131 -5.80 0.21 13.14
CA VAL A 131 -5.91 -0.52 11.88
C VAL A 131 -7.40 -0.56 11.51
N LEU A 132 -7.75 -0.20 10.27
CA LEU A 132 -9.11 -0.37 9.76
C LEU A 132 -9.17 -1.64 8.94
N ILE A 133 -10.19 -2.46 9.21
CA ILE A 133 -10.39 -3.74 8.55
C ILE A 133 -11.76 -3.75 7.92
N TYR A 134 -11.82 -3.93 6.61
CA TYR A 134 -13.06 -4.21 5.91
C TYR A 134 -13.17 -5.71 5.66
N ASP A 135 -14.29 -6.31 6.09
CA ASP A 135 -14.62 -7.72 5.84
C ASP A 135 -15.68 -7.82 4.72
N PRO A 136 -15.27 -8.24 3.50
CA PRO A 136 -16.17 -8.37 2.37
C PRO A 136 -17.30 -9.39 2.57
N ARG A 137 -17.13 -10.39 3.45
CA ARG A 137 -18.16 -11.41 3.69
C ARG A 137 -19.35 -10.85 4.45
N THR A 138 -19.13 -9.82 5.27
CA THR A 138 -20.17 -9.20 6.08
C THR A 138 -20.52 -7.78 5.64
N ASP A 139 -19.80 -7.25 4.65
CA ASP A 139 -19.87 -5.86 4.21
C ASP A 139 -19.77 -4.87 5.38
N ARG A 140 -18.70 -4.99 6.18
CA ARG A 140 -18.53 -4.18 7.39
C ARG A 140 -17.09 -3.74 7.58
N TRP A 141 -16.94 -2.49 8.00
CA TRP A 141 -15.71 -1.96 8.57
C TRP A 141 -15.66 -2.22 10.08
N SER A 142 -14.45 -2.45 10.58
CA SER A 142 -14.17 -2.59 12.01
C SER A 142 -12.83 -1.99 12.36
N ASN A 143 -12.68 -1.55 13.61
CA ASN A 143 -11.38 -1.20 14.16
C ASN A 143 -10.68 -2.49 14.58
N GLY A 144 -9.48 -2.69 14.05
CA GLY A 144 -8.52 -3.65 14.56
C GLY A 144 -7.70 -3.10 15.73
N PRO A 145 -6.55 -3.71 16.01
CA PRO A 145 -5.61 -3.26 17.03
C PRO A 145 -5.23 -1.78 16.88
N GLU A 146 -4.96 -1.13 18.02
CA GLU A 146 -4.44 0.24 18.03
C GLU A 146 -3.03 0.28 17.44
N ILE A 147 -2.76 1.27 16.59
CA ILE A 147 -1.42 1.56 16.10
C ILE A 147 -0.66 2.26 17.24
N PRO A 148 0.52 1.77 17.66
CA PRO A 148 1.30 2.38 18.73
C PRO A 148 1.48 3.87 18.47
N LYS A 149 1.23 4.69 19.50
CA LYS A 149 1.09 6.15 19.36
C LYS A 149 2.31 6.79 18.69
N GLU A 150 3.49 6.29 19.02
CA GLU A 150 4.80 6.70 18.53
C GLU A 150 5.15 6.15 17.14
N ARG A 151 4.34 5.25 16.58
CA ARG A 151 4.51 4.66 15.24
C ARG A 151 3.42 5.06 14.25
N ARG A 152 2.48 5.92 14.65
CA ARG A 152 1.41 6.43 13.78
C ARG A 152 1.95 7.31 12.66
N ARG A 153 1.53 6.99 11.44
CA ARG A 153 1.91 7.68 10.20
C ARG A 153 0.92 7.34 9.08
N GLY A 154 0.98 8.10 8.00
CA GLY A 154 0.34 7.76 6.72
C GLY A 154 1.28 7.96 5.54
N ALA A 155 0.76 7.88 4.31
CA ALA A 155 1.55 8.00 3.07
C ALA A 155 2.77 7.05 3.04
N SER A 156 2.62 5.87 3.62
CA SER A 156 3.67 4.85 3.80
C SER A 156 3.55 3.75 2.74
N GLY A 157 4.67 3.09 2.44
CA GLY A 157 4.64 1.85 1.68
C GLY A 157 4.22 0.68 2.58
N VAL A 158 3.26 -0.13 2.14
CA VAL A 158 2.66 -1.22 2.91
C VAL A 158 2.58 -2.48 2.06
N VAL A 159 3.10 -3.61 2.58
CA VAL A 159 3.09 -4.89 1.86
C VAL A 159 2.88 -6.08 2.79
N THR A 160 2.34 -7.16 2.24
CA THR A 160 2.21 -8.45 2.95
C THR A 160 3.35 -9.38 2.60
N HIS A 161 3.89 -10.09 3.59
CA HIS A 161 4.82 -11.20 3.36
C HIS A 161 4.67 -12.25 4.48
N GLN A 162 4.49 -13.52 4.12
CA GLN A 162 4.40 -14.66 5.05
C GLN A 162 3.48 -14.43 6.27
N GLY A 163 2.26 -13.95 6.03
CA GLY A 163 1.29 -13.75 7.11
C GLY A 163 1.48 -12.47 7.94
N LEU A 164 2.46 -11.64 7.59
CA LEU A 164 2.74 -10.37 8.26
C LEU A 164 2.52 -9.18 7.32
N ILE A 165 2.33 -7.99 7.91
CA ILE A 165 2.20 -6.72 7.18
C ILE A 165 3.37 -5.82 7.54
N TYR A 166 4.15 -5.40 6.54
CA TYR A 166 5.27 -4.49 6.73
C TYR A 166 4.88 -3.07 6.32
N VAL A 167 5.32 -2.09 7.10
CA VAL A 167 5.05 -0.66 6.86
C VAL A 167 6.38 0.09 6.82
N ILE A 168 6.69 0.70 5.68
CA ILE A 168 7.96 1.38 5.40
C ILE A 168 7.72 2.88 5.22
N GLY A 169 8.56 3.68 5.87
CA GLY A 169 8.53 5.13 5.77
C GLY A 169 7.19 5.70 6.20
N GLY A 170 6.80 6.82 5.62
CA GLY A 170 5.55 7.53 5.91
C GLY A 170 5.78 8.90 6.51
N ASN A 171 4.67 9.55 6.86
CA ASN A 171 4.64 10.90 7.38
C ASN A 171 3.74 11.00 8.61
N THR A 172 4.25 11.67 9.64
CA THR A 172 3.60 11.86 10.95
C THR A 172 2.84 13.18 11.08
N ARG A 173 3.03 14.12 10.15
CA ARG A 173 2.43 15.47 10.13
C ARG A 173 1.85 15.80 8.75
N GLY A 174 1.24 14.82 8.09
CA GLY A 174 0.54 15.02 6.84
C GLY A 174 1.46 15.43 5.68
N HIS A 175 1.20 16.58 5.08
CA HIS A 175 2.08 17.21 4.09
C HIS A 175 3.02 18.25 4.69
N ASN A 176 2.87 18.59 5.97
CA ASN A 176 3.55 19.71 6.57
C ASN A 176 5.06 19.45 6.73
N SER A 177 5.43 18.33 7.33
CA SER A 177 6.81 17.84 7.55
C SER A 177 6.71 16.41 8.11
N GLY A 178 7.69 15.90 8.87
CA GLY A 178 7.49 14.70 9.69
C GLY A 178 7.58 13.37 8.95
N TYR A 179 8.24 13.36 7.79
CA TYR A 179 8.66 12.16 7.08
C TYR A 179 9.62 11.33 7.95
N VAL A 180 9.45 10.01 7.96
CA VAL A 180 10.22 9.08 8.82
C VAL A 180 10.82 7.94 8.01
N PRO A 181 11.97 7.35 8.43
CA PRO A 181 12.56 6.18 7.79
C PRO A 181 12.06 4.85 8.38
N TRP A 182 11.02 4.89 9.21
CA TRP A 182 10.63 3.76 10.04
C TRP A 182 10.27 2.51 9.26
N LEU A 183 10.69 1.35 9.77
CA LEU A 183 10.16 0.05 9.38
C LEU A 183 9.48 -0.61 10.56
N ASP A 184 8.23 -1.03 10.37
CA ASP A 184 7.50 -1.88 11.31
C ASP A 184 7.02 -3.14 10.61
N VAL A 185 6.92 -4.22 11.39
CA VAL A 185 6.11 -5.37 11.04
C VAL A 185 4.94 -5.49 12.01
N PHE A 186 3.75 -5.64 11.45
CA PHE A 186 2.50 -5.89 12.15
C PHE A 186 2.09 -7.35 11.92
N ASP A 187 1.82 -8.06 13.02
CA ASP A 187 1.24 -9.39 13.01
C ASP A 187 -0.27 -9.29 13.24
N PRO A 188 -1.11 -9.52 12.20
CA PRO A 188 -2.55 -9.45 12.34
C PRO A 188 -3.15 -10.53 13.24
N ALA A 189 -2.46 -11.65 13.46
CA ALA A 189 -2.94 -12.75 14.28
C ALA A 189 -2.86 -12.42 15.78
N THR A 190 -1.81 -11.73 16.20
CA THR A 190 -1.61 -11.33 17.61
C THR A 190 -1.95 -9.87 17.87
N GLY A 191 -2.06 -9.05 16.82
CA GLY A 191 -2.21 -7.61 16.91
C GLY A 191 -0.94 -6.87 17.34
N THR A 192 0.21 -7.55 17.27
CA THR A 192 1.49 -7.02 17.75
C THR A 192 2.20 -6.21 16.67
N TRP A 193 2.75 -5.06 17.07
CA TRP A 193 3.63 -4.24 16.25
C TRP A 193 5.08 -4.39 16.74
N THR A 194 5.99 -4.64 15.81
CA THR A 194 7.43 -4.76 16.11
C THR A 194 8.22 -3.80 15.22
N PRO A 195 8.89 -2.79 15.81
CA PRO A 195 9.87 -1.98 15.08
C PRO A 195 11.04 -2.82 14.58
N LEU A 196 11.42 -2.61 13.33
CA LEU A 196 12.62 -3.22 12.73
C LEU A 196 13.65 -2.12 12.45
N LYS A 197 14.75 -2.50 11.79
CA LYS A 197 15.80 -1.56 11.38
C LYS A 197 15.22 -0.54 10.40
N ASP A 198 15.36 0.75 10.72
CA ASP A 198 14.94 1.85 9.86
C ASP A 198 15.64 1.84 8.49
N ALA A 199 14.94 2.33 7.48
CA ALA A 199 15.42 2.48 6.12
C ALA A 199 16.55 3.51 6.02
N PRO A 200 17.43 3.44 5.00
CA PRO A 200 18.49 4.42 4.79
C PRO A 200 17.99 5.85 4.59
N ARG A 201 16.74 6.01 4.12
CA ARG A 201 16.12 7.30 3.80
C ARG A 201 14.70 7.35 4.31
N ALA A 202 14.34 8.49 4.90
CA ALA A 202 12.97 8.82 5.21
C ALA A 202 12.22 9.22 3.93
N ARG A 203 11.05 8.63 3.71
CA ARG A 203 10.23 8.85 2.51
C ARG A 203 8.74 8.71 2.81
N ASP A 204 7.92 9.49 2.13
CA ASP A 204 6.46 9.42 2.11
C ASP A 204 5.93 9.45 0.67
N HIS A 205 4.62 9.27 0.49
CA HIS A 205 3.92 9.23 -0.80
C HIS A 205 4.56 8.25 -1.80
N PHE A 206 4.70 7.00 -1.39
CA PHE A 206 5.16 5.92 -2.25
C PHE A 206 4.44 4.64 -1.89
N GLN A 207 4.60 3.62 -2.73
CA GLN A 207 4.10 2.28 -2.47
C GLN A 207 5.27 1.30 -2.45
N ALA A 208 5.22 0.33 -1.53
CA ALA A 208 6.21 -0.73 -1.44
C ALA A 208 5.76 -1.96 -2.22
N VAL A 209 6.72 -2.80 -2.60
CA VAL A 209 6.51 -4.11 -3.23
C VAL A 209 7.29 -5.16 -2.44
N ALA A 210 6.74 -6.36 -2.28
CA ALA A 210 7.42 -7.51 -1.69
C ALA A 210 7.66 -8.58 -2.75
N HIS A 211 8.87 -9.14 -2.78
CA HIS A 211 9.23 -10.23 -3.68
C HIS A 211 10.39 -11.04 -3.06
N ASP A 212 10.29 -12.38 -3.07
CA ASP A 212 11.34 -13.30 -2.64
C ASP A 212 12.04 -12.94 -1.32
N GLY A 213 11.25 -12.66 -0.28
CA GLY A 213 11.76 -12.36 1.06
C GLY A 213 12.40 -10.97 1.18
N LYS A 214 12.20 -10.11 0.18
CA LYS A 214 12.69 -8.73 0.17
C LYS A 214 11.56 -7.73 0.02
N LEU A 215 11.74 -6.56 0.61
CA LEU A 215 10.85 -5.42 0.50
C LEU A 215 11.55 -4.32 -0.29
N TYR A 216 10.83 -3.73 -1.24
CA TYR A 216 11.36 -2.74 -2.17
C TYR A 216 10.63 -1.41 -1.98
N ALA A 217 11.39 -0.35 -1.73
CA ALA A 217 10.90 1.00 -1.52
C ALA A 217 11.50 1.95 -2.58
N GLY A 218 10.72 2.24 -3.62
CA GLY A 218 11.10 3.11 -4.73
C GLY A 218 10.23 4.37 -4.82
N GLY A 219 10.81 5.46 -5.30
CA GLY A 219 10.13 6.75 -5.39
C GLY A 219 9.84 7.39 -4.04
N GLY A 220 8.83 8.26 -4.03
CA GLY A 220 8.42 9.01 -2.85
C GLY A 220 9.15 10.33 -2.69
N ARG A 221 8.83 11.03 -1.61
CA ARG A 221 9.40 12.35 -1.30
C ARG A 221 9.55 12.56 0.20
N ARG A 222 10.12 13.70 0.57
CA ARG A 222 10.07 14.27 1.91
C ARG A 222 9.13 15.47 1.88
N SER A 223 7.84 15.24 2.16
CA SER A 223 6.84 16.32 2.07
C SER A 223 7.13 17.39 3.13
N SER A 224 7.34 18.63 2.69
CA SER A 224 7.72 19.76 3.56
C SER A 224 6.98 21.02 3.12
N TYR A 225 5.66 21.08 3.37
CA TYR A 225 4.87 22.28 3.09
C TYR A 225 5.34 23.48 3.93
N ASP A 226 5.83 23.24 5.15
CA ASP A 226 6.37 24.27 6.07
C ASP A 226 7.55 25.06 5.50
N THR A 227 8.35 24.43 4.63
CA THR A 227 9.48 25.07 3.93
C THR A 227 9.15 25.49 2.49
N GLY A 228 7.88 25.33 2.07
CA GLY A 228 7.44 25.62 0.70
C GLY A 228 7.89 24.59 -0.33
N GLN A 229 8.27 23.38 0.10
CA GLN A 229 8.77 22.31 -0.77
C GLN A 229 7.88 21.04 -0.71
N PRO A 230 6.56 21.12 -0.97
CA PRO A 230 5.67 19.96 -0.83
C PRO A 230 5.90 18.85 -1.87
N LEU A 231 6.58 19.18 -2.98
CA LEU A 231 6.77 18.28 -4.13
C LEU A 231 8.22 18.15 -4.61
N ALA A 232 9.12 19.02 -4.15
CA ALA A 232 10.48 19.14 -4.70
C ALA A 232 11.45 18.06 -4.18
N LEU A 233 11.23 17.58 -2.95
CA LEU A 233 12.18 16.70 -2.26
C LEU A 233 11.96 15.22 -2.61
N THR A 234 11.91 14.90 -3.89
CA THR A 234 11.73 13.53 -4.42
C THR A 234 12.96 12.65 -4.19
N ILE A 235 12.74 11.35 -4.02
CA ILE A 235 13.77 10.35 -3.75
C ILE A 235 13.85 9.38 -4.93
N SER A 236 15.05 9.21 -5.46
CA SER A 236 15.29 8.35 -6.62
C SER A 236 15.77 6.95 -6.25
N GLU A 237 16.29 6.78 -5.05
CA GLU A 237 16.92 5.55 -4.63
C GLU A 237 15.89 4.47 -4.29
N LEU A 238 16.15 3.27 -4.81
CA LEU A 238 15.43 2.05 -4.47
C LEU A 238 16.12 1.39 -3.29
N ASP A 239 15.50 1.49 -2.11
CA ASP A 239 15.98 0.83 -0.90
C ASP A 239 15.36 -0.56 -0.79
N ILE A 240 16.18 -1.56 -0.47
CA ILE A 240 15.81 -2.98 -0.44
C ILE A 240 16.07 -3.53 0.95
N TYR A 241 15.03 -4.01 1.62
CA TYR A 241 15.15 -4.69 2.90
C TYR A 241 15.15 -6.20 2.70
N ASP A 242 16.20 -6.88 3.14
CA ASP A 242 16.21 -8.34 3.23
C ASP A 242 15.62 -8.77 4.58
N ILE A 243 14.49 -9.49 4.53
CA ILE A 243 13.77 -9.91 5.75
C ILE A 243 14.58 -10.97 6.51
N GLY A 244 15.29 -11.85 5.81
CA GLY A 244 16.05 -12.95 6.41
C GLY A 244 17.27 -12.47 7.18
N SER A 245 18.03 -11.51 6.64
CA SER A 245 19.19 -10.93 7.33
C SER A 245 18.85 -9.71 8.19
N GLY A 246 17.67 -9.11 7.99
CA GLY A 246 17.26 -7.90 8.68
C GLY A 246 18.04 -6.65 8.28
N THR A 247 18.59 -6.61 7.06
CA THR A 247 19.47 -5.53 6.59
C THR A 247 18.95 -4.83 5.36
N TRP A 248 19.20 -3.53 5.30
CA TRP A 248 18.97 -2.71 4.12
C TRP A 248 20.17 -2.69 3.18
N SER A 249 19.90 -2.67 1.88
CA SER A 249 20.79 -2.25 0.81
C SER A 249 20.08 -1.21 -0.07
N THR A 250 20.82 -0.57 -0.98
CA THR A 250 20.27 0.34 -1.99
C THR A 250 20.70 -0.16 -3.37
N ALA A 251 19.78 -0.18 -4.32
CA ALA A 251 20.11 -0.52 -5.71
C ALA A 251 21.16 0.46 -6.27
N THR A 252 22.07 -0.04 -7.10
CA THR A 252 23.12 0.78 -7.72
C THR A 252 22.55 1.77 -8.73
N ALA A 253 21.52 1.37 -9.48
CA ALA A 253 20.81 2.23 -10.42
C ALA A 253 19.61 2.90 -9.73
N PRO A 254 19.56 4.25 -9.67
CA PRO A 254 18.39 4.96 -9.15
C PRO A 254 17.22 4.90 -10.14
N LEU A 255 16.00 5.10 -9.63
CA LEU A 255 14.79 5.34 -10.43
C LEU A 255 15.07 6.49 -11.43
N PRO A 256 14.90 6.28 -12.75
CA PRO A 256 15.30 7.27 -13.74
C PRO A 256 14.52 8.58 -13.62
N THR A 257 13.21 8.51 -13.37
CA THR A 257 12.36 9.70 -13.20
C THR A 257 12.03 9.92 -11.71
N LYS A 258 12.50 11.02 -11.11
CA LYS A 258 12.23 11.32 -9.70
C LYS A 258 10.79 11.79 -9.50
N ARG A 259 10.01 11.03 -8.72
CA ARG A 259 8.58 11.28 -8.51
C ARG A 259 8.05 10.61 -7.23
N ALA A 260 6.89 11.09 -6.78
CA ALA A 260 6.18 10.60 -5.61
C ALA A 260 4.68 10.45 -5.92
N GLY A 261 3.87 10.05 -4.95
CA GLY A 261 2.45 9.73 -5.17
C GLY A 261 2.26 8.56 -6.15
N THR A 262 3.27 7.69 -6.28
CA THR A 262 3.33 6.63 -7.28
C THR A 262 2.50 5.44 -6.86
N ALA A 263 1.94 4.72 -7.84
CA ALA A 263 1.55 3.34 -7.63
C ALA A 263 2.74 2.40 -7.81
N ALA A 264 2.70 1.20 -7.23
CA ALA A 264 3.72 0.18 -7.45
C ALA A 264 3.15 -1.23 -7.48
N ALA A 265 3.80 -2.12 -8.23
CA ALA A 265 3.42 -3.54 -8.33
C ALA A 265 4.61 -4.42 -8.75
N LEU A 266 4.43 -5.74 -8.65
CA LEU A 266 5.36 -6.73 -9.17
C LEU A 266 4.87 -7.21 -10.55
N VAL A 267 5.75 -7.15 -11.56
CA VAL A 267 5.46 -7.50 -12.96
C VAL A 267 6.66 -8.28 -13.51
N GLY A 268 6.50 -9.57 -13.78
CA GLY A 268 7.53 -10.43 -14.37
C GLY A 268 8.88 -10.32 -13.67
N GLY A 269 8.91 -10.53 -12.35
CA GLY A 269 10.10 -10.41 -11.52
C GLY A 269 10.67 -8.99 -11.40
N SER A 270 9.93 -7.98 -11.84
CA SER A 270 10.36 -6.58 -11.79
C SER A 270 9.51 -5.75 -10.82
N VAL A 271 10.13 -4.87 -10.05
CA VAL A 271 9.42 -3.86 -9.25
C VAL A 271 9.07 -2.70 -10.16
N VAL A 272 7.78 -2.45 -10.37
CA VAL A 272 7.29 -1.41 -11.28
C VAL A 272 6.81 -0.20 -10.49
N VAL A 273 7.28 0.98 -10.89
CA VAL A 273 6.85 2.30 -10.38
C VAL A 273 6.03 3.00 -11.45
N ILE A 274 4.77 3.32 -11.12
CA ILE A 274 3.74 3.71 -12.08
C ILE A 274 3.24 5.12 -11.76
N GLY A 275 3.32 6.01 -12.75
CA GLY A 275 2.83 7.38 -12.66
C GLY A 275 3.50 8.16 -11.52
N GLY A 276 2.79 9.11 -10.93
CA GLY A 276 3.25 9.95 -9.82
C GLY A 276 3.20 11.45 -10.13
N GLU A 277 3.73 12.25 -9.23
CA GLU A 277 3.84 13.70 -9.33
C GLU A 277 5.23 14.18 -8.87
N SER A 278 5.64 15.34 -9.37
CA SER A 278 6.84 16.05 -8.92
C SER A 278 6.70 17.55 -9.19
N ASP A 279 7.72 18.33 -8.83
CA ASP A 279 7.79 19.76 -9.11
C ASP A 279 8.19 20.09 -10.57
N ALA A 280 8.56 19.08 -11.37
CA ALA A 280 9.06 19.26 -12.73
C ALA A 280 8.02 19.79 -13.74
N HIS A 281 6.75 19.39 -13.62
CA HIS A 281 5.67 19.83 -14.50
C HIS A 281 4.31 19.75 -13.78
N VAL A 282 3.28 20.37 -14.37
CA VAL A 282 1.93 20.40 -13.80
C VAL A 282 1.23 19.06 -13.98
N GLN A 283 1.33 18.46 -15.17
CA GLN A 283 0.74 17.16 -15.47
C GLN A 283 1.33 16.08 -14.56
N ALA A 284 0.54 15.08 -14.19
CA ALA A 284 1.06 13.91 -13.49
C ALA A 284 1.91 13.06 -14.45
N HIS A 285 2.89 12.36 -13.91
CA HIS A 285 3.77 11.44 -14.63
C HIS A 285 2.94 10.32 -15.26
N ALA A 286 3.28 9.98 -16.50
CA ALA A 286 2.75 8.83 -17.24
C ALA A 286 3.77 7.67 -17.29
N GLU A 287 4.97 7.92 -16.79
CA GLU A 287 6.11 7.03 -16.79
C GLU A 287 5.80 5.75 -16.01
N VAL A 288 6.13 4.62 -16.64
CA VAL A 288 6.10 3.30 -16.03
C VAL A 288 7.50 2.72 -16.16
N GLU A 289 8.17 2.51 -15.02
CA GLU A 289 9.56 2.09 -14.99
C GLU A 289 9.68 0.84 -14.12
N ALA A 290 10.32 -0.19 -14.67
CA ALA A 290 10.46 -1.51 -14.06
C ALA A 290 11.92 -1.75 -13.68
N TYR A 291 12.17 -2.00 -12.40
CA TYR A 291 13.46 -2.48 -11.92
C TYR A 291 13.48 -4.00 -12.02
N ASP A 292 14.23 -4.51 -12.99
CA ASP A 292 14.52 -5.93 -13.13
C ASP A 292 15.40 -6.38 -11.96
N ILE A 293 14.85 -7.22 -11.09
CA ILE A 293 15.52 -7.68 -9.87
C ILE A 293 16.72 -8.57 -10.20
N ALA A 294 16.64 -9.39 -11.26
CA ALA A 294 17.68 -10.33 -11.63
C ALA A 294 18.89 -9.62 -12.25
N HIS A 295 18.65 -8.60 -13.08
CA HIS A 295 19.70 -7.85 -13.77
C HIS A 295 20.10 -6.56 -13.06
N ALA A 296 19.38 -6.16 -12.01
CA ALA A 296 19.61 -4.95 -11.23
C ALA A 296 19.58 -3.66 -12.05
N GLN A 297 18.68 -3.59 -13.04
CA GLN A 297 18.59 -2.48 -14.01
C GLN A 297 17.15 -2.00 -14.17
N TRP A 298 17.02 -0.70 -14.45
CA TRP A 298 15.73 -0.12 -14.82
C TRP A 298 15.50 -0.23 -16.33
N ARG A 299 14.27 -0.52 -16.71
CA ARG A 299 13.77 -0.42 -18.08
C ARG A 299 12.43 0.32 -18.09
N THR A 300 12.11 0.92 -19.22
CA THR A 300 10.82 1.59 -19.44
C THR A 300 9.79 0.58 -19.93
N LEU A 301 8.62 0.60 -19.31
CA LEU A 301 7.42 -0.10 -19.77
C LEU A 301 6.52 0.88 -20.54
N PRO A 302 5.49 0.38 -21.27
CA PRO A 302 4.49 1.25 -21.89
C PRO A 302 3.95 2.29 -20.91
N ALA A 303 4.02 3.56 -21.31
CA ALA A 303 3.52 4.67 -20.51
C ALA A 303 2.01 4.61 -20.34
N LEU A 304 1.51 5.17 -19.25
CA LEU A 304 0.08 5.37 -19.03
C LEU A 304 -0.51 6.23 -20.15
N PRO A 305 -1.69 5.90 -20.67
CA PRO A 305 -2.38 6.75 -21.64
C PRO A 305 -2.76 8.14 -21.07
N VAL A 306 -2.99 8.19 -19.75
CA VAL A 306 -3.18 9.42 -18.98
C VAL A 306 -2.36 9.31 -17.69
N GLY A 307 -1.37 10.19 -17.54
CA GLY A 307 -0.55 10.27 -16.33
C GLY A 307 -1.39 10.54 -15.09
N ARG A 308 -0.99 9.95 -13.95
CA ARG A 308 -1.76 10.04 -12.70
C ARG A 308 -0.93 9.83 -11.46
N HIS A 309 -1.38 10.38 -10.33
CA HIS A 309 -0.84 10.08 -8.99
C HIS A 309 -1.96 9.85 -7.97
N GLY A 310 -1.59 9.50 -6.73
CA GLY A 310 -2.52 9.41 -5.61
C GLY A 310 -3.50 8.24 -5.74
N THR A 311 -3.03 7.12 -6.29
CA THR A 311 -3.80 5.89 -6.42
C THR A 311 -2.92 4.66 -6.18
N GLN A 312 -3.50 3.48 -6.19
CA GLN A 312 -2.84 2.19 -6.02
C GLN A 312 -3.11 1.28 -7.21
N ALA A 313 -2.10 0.51 -7.59
CA ALA A 313 -2.26 -0.58 -8.54
C ALA A 313 -2.53 -1.89 -7.78
N ALA A 314 -3.41 -2.73 -8.33
CA ALA A 314 -3.73 -4.03 -7.75
C ALA A 314 -3.71 -5.09 -8.82
N VAL A 315 -3.05 -6.22 -8.55
CA VAL A 315 -3.13 -7.40 -9.41
C VAL A 315 -4.41 -8.15 -9.06
N ILE A 316 -5.33 -8.26 -10.02
CA ILE A 316 -6.62 -8.94 -9.84
C ILE A 316 -6.76 -9.93 -10.99
N SER A 317 -6.96 -11.21 -10.67
CA SER A 317 -7.11 -12.29 -11.66
C SER A 317 -5.97 -12.41 -12.69
N GLY A 318 -4.76 -11.96 -12.35
CA GLY A 318 -3.58 -12.04 -13.21
C GLY A 318 -3.31 -10.80 -14.07
N ASP A 319 -4.17 -9.78 -13.99
CA ASP A 319 -4.00 -8.51 -14.68
C ASP A 319 -3.68 -7.39 -13.66
N LEU A 320 -2.90 -6.38 -14.07
CA LEU A 320 -2.60 -5.24 -13.21
C LEU A 320 -3.61 -4.12 -13.47
N HIS A 321 -4.45 -3.84 -12.48
CA HIS A 321 -5.48 -2.82 -12.55
C HIS A 321 -5.03 -1.52 -11.89
N LEU A 322 -5.35 -0.40 -12.53
CA LEU A 322 -5.12 0.94 -12.03
C LEU A 322 -6.39 1.78 -12.20
N VAL A 323 -6.88 2.38 -11.12
CA VAL A 323 -8.18 3.06 -11.09
C VAL A 323 -8.03 4.44 -10.50
N ALA A 324 -8.73 5.43 -11.04
CA ALA A 324 -8.78 6.80 -10.51
C ALA A 324 -7.38 7.47 -10.40
N GLY A 325 -7.23 8.47 -9.52
CA GLY A 325 -6.04 9.30 -9.35
C GLY A 325 -6.27 10.76 -9.74
N SER A 326 -5.21 11.57 -9.75
CA SER A 326 -5.25 12.95 -10.27
C SER A 326 -4.33 13.11 -11.48
N ALA A 327 -4.83 13.76 -12.54
CA ALA A 327 -4.10 13.94 -13.80
C ALA A 327 -3.06 15.06 -13.79
N ASN A 328 -3.07 15.92 -12.76
CA ASN A 328 -2.03 16.90 -12.49
C ASN A 328 -1.51 16.69 -11.07
N ARG A 329 -0.32 17.20 -10.78
CA ARG A 329 0.17 17.34 -9.41
C ARG A 329 -0.82 18.10 -8.53
N GLY A 330 -0.96 17.67 -7.28
CA GLY A 330 -1.93 18.21 -6.34
C GLY A 330 -3.34 17.62 -6.49
N GLY A 331 -4.37 18.43 -6.27
CA GLY A 331 -5.73 17.92 -5.99
C GLY A 331 -6.65 17.67 -7.17
N GLY A 332 -6.21 17.89 -8.41
CA GLY A 332 -7.07 17.63 -9.58
C GLY A 332 -6.50 18.04 -10.94
N PRO A 333 -7.15 17.64 -12.04
CA PRO A 333 -8.48 17.02 -12.06
C PRO A 333 -8.46 15.56 -11.61
N GLU A 334 -9.46 15.17 -10.82
CA GLU A 334 -9.66 13.78 -10.39
C GLU A 334 -10.13 12.91 -11.56
N LEU A 335 -9.62 11.68 -11.62
CA LEU A 335 -9.92 10.68 -12.62
C LEU A 335 -10.81 9.57 -12.01
N ASN A 336 -11.56 8.88 -12.87
CA ASN A 336 -12.37 7.71 -12.53
C ASN A 336 -12.29 6.58 -13.57
N ASP A 337 -11.34 6.70 -14.50
CA ASP A 337 -11.08 5.68 -15.49
C ASP A 337 -10.43 4.44 -14.85
N HIS A 338 -10.60 3.30 -15.52
CA HIS A 338 -10.08 2.00 -15.10
C HIS A 338 -9.19 1.47 -16.21
N TRP A 339 -7.90 1.33 -15.93
CA TRP A 339 -6.92 0.79 -16.84
C TRP A 339 -6.45 -0.58 -16.38
N VAL A 340 -6.11 -1.41 -17.36
CA VAL A 340 -5.52 -2.73 -17.16
C VAL A 340 -4.25 -2.82 -17.99
N LEU A 341 -3.19 -3.33 -17.38
CA LEU A 341 -1.98 -3.76 -18.07
C LEU A 341 -2.01 -5.29 -18.16
N ASP A 342 -2.00 -5.80 -19.39
CA ASP A 342 -1.95 -7.22 -19.77
C ASP A 342 -0.97 -7.46 -20.94
#